data_AF-A0A016VBR2-F1
#
_entry.id   AF-A0A016VBR2-F1
#
_cell.length_a   1.000
_cell.length_b   1.000
_cell.length_c   1.000
_cell.angle_alpha   90.00
_cell.angle_beta   90.00
_cell.angle_gamma   90.00
#
_symmetry.space_group_name_H-M   'P 1'
#
loop_
_entity.id
_entity.type
_entity.pdbx_description
1 polymer ?
#
loop_
_entity_poly.entity_id
_entity_poly.type
_entity_poly.pdbx_seq_one_letter_code
_entity_poly.pdbx_strand_id
1 'polypeptide(L)'
;MVLNKIRRVFKRYVPPKAASDVEGWLCEDKPMIEEELNKQNNLLTYLHRQTTAISDAGGDVSSLESQLWGVQTAITALKRRLKAVAEPTPSTTSPSSSDRPCIEMFEEKQLMAVQSMLRQDILEEKRRIARLCWKLRGCEVENIQPTEAVQEQQVIEGRKSKGEESEEVWRERCALEEAARAALVAEIVRLRNDCASLRAKIEQAGQTQMFVSTRF
;
A
#
# COMPACT_ATOMS: atom_id res chain seq x y z
N MET A 1 7.31 24.96 57.70
CA MET A 1 6.37 24.91 56.57
C MET A 1 7.01 25.62 55.38
N VAL A 2 7.63 24.86 54.46
CA VAL A 2 8.23 25.42 53.24
C VAL A 2 7.33 25.03 52.08
N LEU A 3 6.55 26.00 51.59
CA LEU A 3 5.72 25.88 50.38
C LEU A 3 6.65 25.88 49.16
N ASN A 4 6.89 24.70 48.59
CA ASN A 4 7.57 24.55 47.31
C ASN A 4 6.71 25.16 46.20
N LYS A 5 7.12 26.35 45.78
CA LYS A 5 6.52 27.13 44.70
C LYS A 5 6.86 26.44 43.37
N ILE A 6 5.96 25.59 42.87
CA ILE A 6 6.04 25.04 41.51
C ILE A 6 5.90 26.21 40.53
N ARG A 7 7.03 26.75 40.06
CA ARG A 7 7.09 27.64 38.89
C ARG A 7 6.73 26.81 37.66
N ARG A 8 5.45 26.73 37.31
CA ARG A 8 5.05 26.30 35.96
C ARG A 8 5.48 27.38 34.99
N VAL A 9 6.53 27.10 34.22
CA VAL A 9 6.93 27.94 33.08
C VAL A 9 5.89 27.71 31.99
N PHE A 10 4.94 28.63 31.83
CA PHE A 10 4.05 28.64 30.68
C PHE A 10 4.89 28.98 29.44
N LYS A 11 5.18 27.99 28.59
CA LYS A 11 5.76 28.24 27.27
C LYS A 11 4.72 28.98 26.43
N ARG A 12 5.08 30.16 25.93
CA ARG A 12 4.24 30.96 25.02
C ARG A 12 3.93 30.13 23.79
N TYR A 13 2.68 30.14 23.33
CA TYR A 13 2.33 29.46 22.08
C TYR A 13 3.15 30.05 20.92
N VAL A 14 3.79 29.17 20.16
CA VAL A 14 4.49 29.52 18.92
C VAL A 14 3.76 28.80 17.80
N PRO A 15 3.17 29.53 16.83
CA PRO A 15 2.45 28.92 15.74
C PRO A 15 3.37 28.06 14.86
N PRO A 16 2.81 27.05 14.17
CA PRO A 16 3.55 26.29 13.17
C PRO A 16 4.11 27.22 12.09
N LYS A 17 5.32 26.93 11.62
CA LYS A 17 5.97 27.68 10.52
C LYS A 17 5.18 27.53 9.22
N ALA A 18 5.19 28.55 8.38
CA ALA A 18 4.60 28.45 7.04
C ALA A 18 5.39 27.45 6.19
N ALA A 19 4.75 26.85 5.18
CA ALA A 19 5.38 25.87 4.31
C ALA A 19 6.63 26.42 3.61
N SER A 20 6.57 27.67 3.15
CA SER A 20 7.71 28.40 2.57
C SER A 20 8.88 28.53 3.54
N ASP A 21 8.58 28.82 4.81
CA ASP A 21 9.60 29.02 5.82
C ASP A 21 10.26 27.69 6.20
N VAL A 22 9.50 26.60 6.20
CA VAL A 22 10.00 25.23 6.47
C VAL A 22 10.95 24.76 5.38
N GLU A 23 10.67 25.07 4.12
CA GLU A 23 11.53 24.67 2.99
C GLU A 23 12.90 25.36 3.05
N GLY A 24 12.93 26.64 3.44
CA GLY A 24 14.17 27.38 3.71
C GLY A 24 14.78 27.15 5.10
N TRP A 25 14.15 26.35 5.97
CA TRP A 25 14.57 26.24 7.36
C TRP A 25 15.74 25.29 7.54
N LEU A 26 16.95 25.83 7.74
CA LEU A 26 18.19 25.06 7.87
C LEU A 26 18.46 24.48 9.28
N CYS A 27 17.44 24.08 10.03
CA CYS A 27 17.64 23.51 11.37
C CYS A 27 18.21 22.08 11.28
N GLU A 28 19.26 21.80 12.05
CA GLU A 28 19.90 20.48 12.16
C GLU A 28 19.65 19.83 13.53
N ASP A 29 19.02 20.56 14.45
CA ASP A 29 18.68 20.05 15.77
C ASP A 29 17.46 19.12 15.67
N LYS A 30 17.72 17.82 15.74
CA LYS A 30 16.70 16.76 15.78
C LYS A 30 15.50 17.06 16.69
N PRO A 31 15.66 17.45 17.98
CA PRO A 31 14.51 17.71 18.85
C PRO A 31 13.69 18.93 18.41
N MET A 32 14.29 19.92 17.75
CA MET A 32 13.58 21.09 17.23
C MET A 32 12.76 20.75 15.98
N ILE A 33 13.32 19.89 15.10
CA ILE A 33 12.61 19.38 13.92
C ILE A 33 11.41 18.54 14.35
N GLU A 34 11.58 17.68 15.38
CA GLU A 34 10.48 16.87 15.93
C GLU A 34 9.39 17.72 16.60
N GLU A 35 9.75 18.76 17.35
CA GLU A 35 8.78 19.68 17.96
C GLU A 35 7.96 20.42 16.89
N GLU A 36 8.62 20.90 15.83
CA GLU A 36 7.94 21.57 14.71
C GLU A 36 7.07 20.59 13.93
N LEU A 37 7.54 19.37 13.68
CA LEU A 37 6.75 18.32 13.04
C LEU A 37 5.49 18.00 13.84
N ASN A 38 5.57 17.97 15.17
CA ASN A 38 4.41 17.78 16.04
C ASN A 38 3.41 18.93 15.91
N LYS A 39 3.88 20.19 15.84
CA LYS A 39 3.01 21.36 15.61
C LYS A 39 2.28 21.26 14.26
N GLN A 40 2.97 20.87 13.20
CA GLN A 40 2.38 20.69 11.88
C GLN A 40 1.35 19.55 11.85
N ASN A 41 1.61 18.41 12.50
CA ASN A 41 0.64 17.31 12.60
C ASN A 41 -0.63 17.69 13.39
N ASN A 42 -0.47 18.49 14.46
CA ASN A 42 -1.62 19.01 15.21
C ASN A 42 -2.46 19.98 14.36
N LEU A 43 -1.80 20.86 13.60
CA LEU A 43 -2.48 21.74 12.66
C LEU A 43 -3.20 20.96 11.56
N LEU A 44 -2.56 19.93 11.00
CA LEU A 44 -3.17 19.04 9.99
C LEU A 44 -4.45 18.39 10.54
N THR A 45 -4.39 17.86 11.77
CA THR A 45 -5.54 17.23 12.42
C THR A 45 -6.67 18.23 12.66
N TYR A 46 -6.33 19.45 13.07
CA TYR A 46 -7.30 20.54 13.26
C TYR A 46 -7.98 20.93 11.93
N LEU A 47 -7.19 21.14 10.88
CA LEU A 47 -7.69 21.50 9.55
C LEU A 47 -8.61 20.42 8.99
N HIS A 48 -8.25 19.13 9.12
CA HIS A 48 -9.14 18.04 8.72
C HIS A 48 -10.50 18.07 9.43
N ARG A 49 -10.51 18.29 10.75
CA ARG A 49 -11.76 18.43 11.52
C ARG A 49 -12.58 19.63 11.07
N GLN A 50 -11.92 20.75 10.77
CA GLN A 50 -12.57 21.97 10.30
C GLN A 50 -13.15 21.80 8.89
N THR A 51 -12.42 21.16 7.97
CA THR A 51 -12.90 20.82 6.62
C THR A 51 -14.15 19.94 6.69
N THR A 52 -14.16 18.91 7.53
CA THR A 52 -15.35 18.05 7.74
C THR A 52 -16.53 18.88 8.23
N ALA A 53 -16.35 19.69 9.27
CA ALA A 53 -17.44 20.51 9.84
C ALA A 53 -18.03 21.52 8.84
N ILE A 54 -17.21 22.13 7.99
CA ILE A 54 -17.66 23.10 6.97
C ILE A 54 -18.33 22.39 5.80
N SER A 55 -17.78 21.25 5.37
CA SER A 55 -18.38 20.40 4.34
C SER A 55 -19.76 19.90 4.76
N ASP A 56 -19.92 19.48 6.01
CA ASP A 56 -21.21 19.02 6.56
C ASP A 56 -22.25 20.15 6.64
N ALA A 57 -21.79 21.39 6.81
CA ALA A 57 -22.62 22.59 6.75
C ALA A 57 -22.87 23.10 5.31
N GLY A 58 -22.33 22.41 4.28
CA GLY A 58 -22.47 22.80 2.87
C GLY A 58 -21.64 24.03 2.46
N GLY A 59 -20.61 24.39 3.23
CA GLY A 59 -19.73 25.53 2.95
C GLY A 59 -18.60 25.20 1.98
N ASP A 60 -17.99 26.23 1.41
CA ASP A 60 -16.81 26.09 0.53
C ASP A 60 -15.55 25.76 1.36
N VAL A 61 -14.88 24.66 0.99
CA VAL A 61 -13.66 24.16 1.64
C VAL A 61 -12.38 24.44 0.85
N SER A 62 -12.47 25.07 -0.33
CA SER A 62 -11.35 25.25 -1.26
C SER A 62 -10.14 25.96 -0.62
N SER A 63 -10.40 26.96 0.24
CA SER A 63 -9.34 27.67 0.98
C SER A 63 -8.63 26.77 2.00
N LEU A 64 -9.38 25.90 2.69
CA LEU A 64 -8.84 24.96 3.68
C LEU A 64 -8.06 23.84 3.01
N GLU A 65 -8.51 23.36 1.85
CA GLU A 65 -7.79 22.36 1.07
C GLU A 65 -6.42 22.86 0.62
N SER A 66 -6.33 24.13 0.18
CA SER A 66 -5.06 24.78 -0.14
C SER A 66 -4.12 24.87 1.08
N GLN A 67 -4.66 25.23 2.25
CA GLN A 67 -3.89 25.24 3.50
C GLN A 67 -3.43 23.84 3.91
N LEU A 68 -4.29 22.84 3.77
CA LEU A 68 -3.99 21.44 4.06
C LEU A 68 -2.82 20.93 3.20
N TRP A 69 -2.82 21.28 1.91
CA TRP A 69 -1.73 20.97 1.00
C TRP A 69 -0.40 21.61 1.44
N GLY A 70 -0.43 22.87 1.87
CA GLY A 70 0.72 23.56 2.43
C GLY A 70 1.29 22.84 3.66
N VAL A 71 0.43 22.45 4.60
CA VAL A 71 0.83 21.72 5.81
C VAL A 71 1.40 20.33 5.48
N GLN A 72 0.80 19.61 4.54
CA GLN A 72 1.33 18.30 4.09
C GLN A 72 2.71 18.43 3.43
N THR A 73 2.92 19.49 2.67
CA THR A 73 4.23 19.81 2.07
C THR A 73 5.27 20.11 3.16
N ALA A 74 4.90 20.93 4.15
CA ALA A 74 5.76 21.23 5.30
C ALA A 74 6.12 19.97 6.11
N ILE A 75 5.15 19.11 6.41
CA ILE A 75 5.36 17.82 7.09
C ILE A 75 6.34 16.95 6.31
N THR A 76 6.20 16.90 4.99
CA THR A 76 7.07 16.12 4.11
C THR A 76 8.50 16.63 4.15
N ALA A 77 8.70 17.95 4.06
CA ALA A 77 10.01 18.58 4.16
C ALA A 77 10.67 18.28 5.51
N LEU A 78 9.94 18.44 6.63
CA LEU A 78 10.44 18.15 7.97
C LEU A 78 10.81 16.67 8.16
N LYS A 79 10.00 15.73 7.66
CA LYS A 79 10.31 14.29 7.72
C LYS A 79 11.56 13.93 6.93
N ARG A 80 11.74 14.50 5.73
CA ARG A 80 12.97 14.32 4.94
C ARG A 80 14.19 14.86 5.68
N ARG A 81 14.04 16.03 6.29
CA ARG A 81 15.11 16.67 7.06
C ARG A 81 15.48 15.88 8.31
N LEU A 82 14.48 15.39 9.05
CA LEU A 82 14.70 14.51 10.20
C LEU A 82 15.46 13.25 9.82
N LYS A 83 15.16 12.66 8.66
CA LYS A 83 15.91 11.53 8.11
C LYS A 83 17.35 11.89 7.75
N ALA A 84 17.56 13.05 7.12
CA ALA A 84 18.90 13.53 6.77
C ALA A 84 19.79 13.82 8.00
N VAL A 85 19.19 14.28 9.10
CA VAL A 85 19.90 14.54 10.37
C VAL A 85 20.16 13.24 11.16
N ALA A 86 19.35 12.20 10.96
CA ALA A 86 19.51 10.91 11.64
C ALA A 86 20.59 10.02 11.02
N GLU A 87 20.93 10.22 9.74
CA GLU A 87 22.00 9.52 9.05
C GLU A 87 23.29 10.36 9.12
N PRO A 88 24.38 9.90 9.77
CA PRO A 88 25.63 10.65 9.75
C PRO A 88 26.19 10.65 8.33
N THR A 89 26.40 11.85 7.79
CA THR A 89 27.04 12.14 6.51
C THR A 89 28.37 11.37 6.38
N PRO A 90 28.58 10.52 5.34
CA PRO A 90 29.88 9.90 5.14
C PRO A 90 30.86 10.97 4.63
N SER A 91 31.69 11.47 5.55
CA SER A 91 32.88 12.24 5.17
C SER A 91 33.92 11.31 4.58
N THR A 92 34.38 11.66 3.39
CA THR A 92 35.53 11.14 2.65
C THR A 92 36.73 10.78 3.52
N THR A 93 37.04 9.49 3.69
CA THR A 93 38.41 8.93 3.62
C THR A 93 38.42 7.40 3.69
N SER A 94 39.21 6.79 2.78
CA SER A 94 39.65 5.38 2.71
C SER A 94 38.75 4.39 1.92
N PRO A 95 39.28 3.75 0.85
CA PRO A 95 38.56 2.75 0.07
C PRO A 95 38.72 1.38 0.74
N SER A 96 37.64 0.84 1.33
CA SER A 96 37.60 -0.57 1.75
C SER A 96 36.44 -1.30 1.08
N SER A 97 36.76 -1.96 -0.02
CA SER A 97 36.25 -3.27 -0.47
C SER A 97 34.80 -3.67 -0.14
N SER A 98 33.82 -2.83 -0.43
CA SER A 98 32.46 -3.30 -0.66
C SER A 98 31.80 -2.50 -1.78
N ASP A 99 32.04 -2.93 -3.02
CA ASP A 99 31.17 -2.63 -4.17
C ASP A 99 29.78 -3.24 -3.93
N ARG A 100 29.00 -2.63 -3.05
CA ARG A 100 27.60 -2.96 -2.82
C ARG A 100 26.57 -1.80 -2.93
N PRO A 101 26.86 -0.66 -3.59
CA PRO A 101 25.80 0.24 -4.06
C PRO A 101 25.04 -0.25 -5.30
N CYS A 102 25.60 -1.19 -6.08
CA CYS A 102 25.03 -1.59 -7.38
C CYS A 102 23.78 -2.49 -7.29
N ILE A 103 23.77 -3.43 -6.33
CA ILE A 103 22.65 -4.38 -6.16
C ILE A 103 21.42 -3.67 -5.60
N GLU A 104 21.59 -2.82 -4.59
CA GLU A 104 20.48 -2.09 -3.97
C GLU A 104 19.83 -1.10 -4.94
N MET A 105 20.61 -0.40 -5.77
CA MET A 105 20.07 0.49 -6.79
C MET A 105 19.29 -0.25 -7.89
N PHE A 106 19.66 -1.50 -8.19
CA PHE A 106 18.92 -2.33 -9.14
C PHE A 106 17.59 -2.80 -8.53
N GLU A 107 17.61 -3.26 -7.29
CA GLU A 107 16.41 -3.66 -6.54
C GLU A 107 15.45 -2.50 -6.34
N GLU A 108 15.97 -1.30 -6.03
CA GLU A 108 15.16 -0.07 -5.90
C GLU A 108 14.48 0.31 -7.23
N LYS A 109 15.21 0.23 -8.35
CA LYS A 109 14.64 0.50 -9.68
C LYS A 109 13.55 -0.51 -10.04
N GLN A 110 13.77 -1.80 -9.75
CA GLN A 110 12.76 -2.83 -9.95
C GLN A 110 11.53 -2.58 -9.09
N LEU A 111 11.73 -2.21 -7.82
CA LEU A 111 10.63 -1.90 -6.91
C LEU A 111 9.82 -0.69 -7.38
N MET A 112 10.47 0.35 -7.89
CA MET A 112 9.81 1.53 -8.46
C MET A 112 9.03 1.19 -9.73
N ALA A 113 9.57 0.33 -10.60
CA ALA A 113 8.86 -0.14 -11.79
C ALA A 113 7.59 -0.92 -11.41
N VAL A 114 7.71 -1.88 -10.48
CA VAL A 114 6.56 -2.65 -9.96
C VAL A 114 5.54 -1.73 -9.29
N GLN A 115 5.99 -0.77 -8.48
CA GLN A 115 5.10 0.19 -7.81
C GLN A 115 4.34 1.05 -8.84
N SER A 116 5.01 1.49 -9.91
CA SER A 116 4.38 2.26 -10.99
C SER A 116 3.33 1.43 -11.73
N MET A 117 3.66 0.18 -12.07
CA MET A 117 2.73 -0.76 -12.70
C MET A 117 1.49 -0.99 -11.82
N LEU A 118 1.69 -1.30 -10.53
CA LEU A 118 0.56 -1.52 -9.61
C LEU A 118 -0.34 -0.28 -9.48
N ARG A 119 0.24 0.93 -9.47
CA ARG A 119 -0.57 2.16 -9.47
C ARG A 119 -1.40 2.30 -10.74
N GLN A 120 -0.83 1.96 -11.89
CA GLN A 120 -1.53 1.97 -13.16
C GLN A 120 -2.66 0.94 -13.20
N ASP A 121 -2.40 -0.29 -12.75
CA ASP A 121 -3.38 -1.37 -12.67
C ASP A 121 -4.55 -0.99 -11.75
N ILE A 122 -4.25 -0.45 -10.57
CA ILE A 122 -5.27 0.06 -9.64
C ILE A 122 -6.13 1.13 -10.31
N LEU A 123 -5.51 2.03 -11.06
CA LEU A 123 -6.21 3.13 -11.71
C LEU A 123 -7.09 2.61 -12.86
N GLU A 124 -6.61 1.65 -13.64
CA GLU A 124 -7.39 0.96 -14.65
C GLU A 124 -8.58 0.20 -14.05
N GLU A 125 -8.37 -0.51 -12.94
CA GLU A 125 -9.43 -1.24 -12.26
C GLU A 125 -10.46 -0.28 -11.65
N LYS A 126 -10.04 0.85 -11.08
CA LYS A 126 -10.94 1.93 -10.66
C LYS A 126 -11.80 2.45 -11.81
N ARG A 127 -11.21 2.65 -13.00
CA ARG A 127 -11.99 3.04 -14.20
C ARG A 127 -12.96 1.95 -14.62
N ARG A 128 -12.57 0.67 -14.52
CA ARG A 128 -13.45 -0.47 -14.82
C ARG A 128 -14.63 -0.52 -13.87
N ILE A 129 -14.39 -0.39 -12.56
CA ILE A 129 -15.42 -0.30 -11.53
C ILE A 129 -16.36 0.87 -11.83
N ALA A 130 -15.82 2.07 -12.11
CA ALA A 130 -16.64 3.24 -12.42
C ALA A 130 -17.56 3.01 -13.63
N ARG A 131 -17.06 2.38 -14.70
CA ARG A 131 -17.88 2.01 -15.88
C ARG A 131 -18.97 0.99 -15.52
N LEU A 132 -18.66 0.00 -14.69
CA LEU A 132 -19.66 -0.99 -14.24
C LEU A 132 -20.72 -0.35 -13.35
N CYS A 133 -20.33 0.48 -12.39
CA CYS A 133 -21.26 1.25 -11.57
C CYS A 133 -22.15 2.17 -12.43
N TRP A 134 -21.61 2.77 -13.49
CA TRP A 134 -22.39 3.56 -14.43
C TRP A 134 -23.40 2.70 -15.20
N LYS A 135 -22.98 1.52 -15.70
CA LYS A 135 -23.89 0.58 -16.37
C LYS A 135 -25.00 0.06 -15.45
N LEU A 136 -24.67 -0.27 -14.20
CA LEU A 136 -25.64 -0.72 -13.20
C LEU A 136 -26.68 0.37 -12.93
N ARG A 137 -26.24 1.62 -12.69
CA ARG A 137 -27.14 2.77 -12.54
C ARG A 137 -27.95 3.07 -13.82
N GLY A 138 -27.38 2.90 -15.00
CA GLY A 138 -28.09 3.06 -16.28
C GLY A 138 -29.19 2.02 -16.46
N CYS A 139 -28.93 0.77 -16.10
CA CYS A 139 -29.94 -0.30 -16.09
C CYS A 139 -31.05 -0.08 -15.05
N GLU A 140 -30.74 0.56 -13.91
CA GLU A 140 -31.75 0.94 -12.91
C GLU A 140 -32.69 2.04 -13.43
N VAL A 141 -32.18 3.01 -14.20
CA VAL A 141 -33.00 4.11 -14.77
C VAL A 141 -33.85 3.63 -15.95
N GLU A 142 -33.40 2.68 -16.75
CA GLU A 142 -34.22 2.06 -17.81
C GLU A 142 -35.30 1.11 -17.28
N ASN A 143 -35.24 0.71 -16.00
CA ASN A 143 -36.23 -0.16 -15.36
C ASN A 143 -37.35 0.61 -14.64
N ILE A 144 -37.34 1.94 -14.70
CA ILE A 144 -38.37 2.83 -14.15
C ILE A 144 -39.02 3.60 -15.31
N GLN A 145 -39.69 2.88 -16.21
CA GLN A 145 -40.86 3.42 -16.88
C GLN A 145 -42.11 2.83 -16.23
N PRO A 146 -43.18 3.62 -16.04
CA PRO A 146 -44.43 3.13 -15.47
C PRO A 146 -45.15 2.32 -16.55
N THR A 147 -44.88 1.03 -16.61
CA THR A 147 -45.65 0.12 -17.46
C THR A 147 -46.90 -0.28 -16.68
N GLU A 148 -47.98 0.43 -16.98
CA GLU A 148 -49.32 -0.08 -16.78
C GLU A 148 -49.42 -1.52 -17.30
N ALA A 149 -50.18 -2.30 -16.57
CA ALA A 149 -50.39 -3.73 -16.68
C ALA A 149 -50.29 -4.34 -18.09
N VAL A 150 -49.88 -5.62 -18.10
CA VAL A 150 -49.92 -6.60 -19.21
C VAL A 150 -48.58 -6.74 -19.95
N GLN A 151 -47.62 -7.46 -19.35
CA GLN A 151 -46.70 -8.45 -19.97
C GLN A 151 -45.51 -8.79 -19.05
N GLU A 152 -45.78 -9.30 -17.84
CA GLU A 152 -44.71 -9.58 -16.86
C GLU A 152 -44.05 -10.97 -17.00
N GLN A 153 -44.52 -11.86 -17.89
CA GLN A 153 -43.99 -13.23 -17.91
C GLN A 153 -42.84 -13.47 -18.91
N GLN A 154 -42.66 -12.66 -19.96
CA GLN A 154 -41.69 -12.98 -21.03
C GLN A 154 -40.40 -12.14 -21.04
N VAL A 155 -40.38 -10.95 -20.42
CA VAL A 155 -39.21 -10.06 -20.43
C VAL A 155 -38.23 -10.37 -19.28
N ILE A 156 -38.70 -11.02 -18.22
CA ILE A 156 -37.87 -11.38 -17.04
C ILE A 156 -36.94 -12.57 -17.34
N GLU A 157 -37.33 -13.50 -18.22
CA GLU A 157 -36.49 -14.65 -18.61
C GLU A 157 -35.26 -14.24 -19.44
N GLY A 158 -35.39 -13.30 -20.36
CA GLY A 158 -34.30 -12.88 -21.24
C GLY A 158 -33.19 -12.05 -20.57
N ARG A 159 -33.49 -11.41 -19.43
CA ARG A 159 -32.51 -10.59 -18.69
C ARG A 159 -31.77 -11.41 -17.61
N LYS A 160 -32.40 -12.46 -17.07
CA LYS A 160 -31.75 -13.43 -16.17
C LYS A 160 -30.78 -14.36 -16.91
N SER A 161 -31.18 -14.87 -18.08
CA SER A 161 -30.38 -15.83 -18.85
C SER A 161 -28.98 -15.32 -19.21
N LYS A 162 -28.85 -14.05 -19.59
CA LYS A 162 -27.55 -13.46 -19.98
C LYS A 162 -26.62 -13.19 -18.79
N GLY A 163 -27.17 -12.99 -17.60
CA GLY A 163 -26.41 -12.84 -16.36
C GLY A 163 -25.97 -14.18 -15.80
N GLU A 164 -26.87 -15.17 -15.83
CA GLU A 164 -26.60 -16.55 -15.38
C GLU A 164 -25.55 -17.23 -16.25
N GLU A 165 -25.61 -17.06 -17.58
CA GLU A 165 -24.59 -17.56 -18.51
C GLU A 165 -23.21 -16.92 -18.23
N SER A 166 -23.18 -15.62 -17.93
CA SER A 166 -21.92 -14.94 -17.58
C SER A 166 -21.36 -15.42 -16.24
N GLU A 167 -22.19 -15.69 -15.25
CA GLU A 167 -21.75 -16.24 -13.96
C GLU A 167 -21.28 -17.68 -14.08
N GLU A 168 -21.95 -18.48 -14.92
CA GLU A 168 -21.58 -19.88 -15.19
C GLU A 168 -20.20 -19.97 -15.87
N VAL A 169 -19.92 -19.09 -16.83
CA VAL A 169 -18.58 -19.00 -17.45
C VAL A 169 -17.50 -18.66 -16.42
N TRP A 170 -17.77 -17.77 -15.47
CA TRP A 170 -16.80 -17.47 -14.41
C TRP A 170 -16.62 -18.64 -13.45
N ARG A 171 -17.70 -19.34 -13.08
CA ARG A 171 -17.62 -20.56 -12.25
C ARG A 171 -16.77 -21.64 -12.92
N GLU A 172 -16.99 -21.88 -14.21
CA GLU A 172 -16.22 -22.86 -14.97
C GLU A 172 -14.73 -22.48 -15.05
N ARG A 173 -14.42 -21.20 -15.33
CA ARG A 173 -13.03 -20.72 -15.35
C ARG A 173 -12.35 -20.84 -13.98
N CYS A 174 -13.06 -20.54 -12.89
CA CYS A 174 -12.55 -20.73 -11.54
C CYS A 174 -12.28 -22.21 -11.24
N ALA A 175 -13.21 -23.11 -11.60
CA ALA A 175 -13.03 -24.55 -11.40
C ALA A 175 -11.84 -25.10 -12.20
N LEU A 176 -11.65 -24.64 -13.44
CA LEU A 176 -10.52 -25.06 -14.28
C LEU A 176 -9.17 -24.60 -13.69
N GLU A 177 -9.11 -23.35 -13.22
CA GLU A 177 -7.92 -22.80 -12.56
C GLU A 177 -7.62 -23.52 -11.24
N GLU A 178 -8.65 -23.85 -10.44
CA GLU A 178 -8.48 -24.64 -9.22
C GLU A 178 -7.98 -26.07 -9.52
N ALA A 179 -8.50 -26.71 -10.57
CA ALA A 179 -8.04 -28.01 -11.02
C ALA A 179 -6.57 -27.98 -11.49
N ALA A 180 -6.18 -26.93 -12.23
CA ALA A 180 -4.80 -26.73 -12.66
C ALA A 180 -3.86 -26.52 -11.46
N ARG A 181 -4.28 -25.73 -10.46
CA ARG A 181 -3.54 -25.55 -9.20
C ARG A 181 -3.40 -26.85 -8.44
N ALA A 182 -4.47 -27.63 -8.32
CA ALA A 182 -4.45 -28.92 -7.64
C ALA A 182 -3.48 -29.90 -8.33
N ALA A 183 -3.47 -29.94 -9.66
CA ALA A 183 -2.54 -30.77 -10.43
C ALA A 183 -1.07 -30.37 -10.21
N LEU A 184 -0.76 -29.07 -10.23
CA LEU A 184 0.59 -28.57 -9.95
C LEU A 184 1.04 -28.89 -8.51
N VAL A 185 0.14 -28.73 -7.53
CA VAL A 185 0.43 -29.08 -6.12
C VAL A 185 0.69 -30.58 -5.97
N ALA A 186 -0.12 -31.43 -6.61
CA ALA A 186 0.08 -32.87 -6.60
C ALA A 186 1.45 -33.26 -7.20
N GLU A 187 1.84 -32.62 -8.30
CA GLU A 187 3.15 -32.87 -8.93
C GLU A 187 4.31 -32.40 -8.05
N ILE A 188 4.20 -31.25 -7.38
CA ILE A 188 5.20 -30.79 -6.41
C ILE A 188 5.35 -31.81 -5.28
N VAL A 189 4.25 -32.32 -4.73
CA VAL A 189 4.28 -33.33 -3.66
C VAL A 189 4.96 -34.62 -4.16
N ARG A 190 4.60 -35.08 -5.36
CA ARG A 190 5.20 -36.26 -5.99
C ARG A 190 6.71 -36.10 -6.15
N LEU A 191 7.17 -34.99 -6.73
CA LEU A 191 8.59 -34.68 -6.92
C LEU A 191 9.35 -34.56 -5.60
N ARG A 192 8.73 -33.99 -4.55
CA ARG A 192 9.34 -33.93 -3.21
C ARG A 192 9.53 -35.32 -2.61
N ASN A 193 8.56 -36.21 -2.79
CA ASN A 193 8.66 -37.60 -2.33
C ASN A 193 9.72 -38.38 -3.11
N ASP A 194 9.81 -38.19 -4.42
CA ASP A 194 10.87 -38.78 -5.25
C ASP A 194 12.25 -38.29 -4.80
N CYS A 195 12.40 -36.98 -4.56
CA CYS A 195 13.66 -36.41 -4.06
C CYS A 195 14.04 -36.97 -2.69
N ALA A 196 13.09 -37.11 -1.77
CA ALA A 196 13.33 -37.73 -0.47
C ALA A 196 13.79 -39.19 -0.62
N SER A 197 13.13 -39.95 -1.49
CA SER A 197 13.47 -41.35 -1.78
C SER A 197 14.86 -41.50 -2.41
N LEU A 198 15.20 -40.63 -3.37
CA LEU A 198 16.53 -40.61 -3.99
C LEU A 198 17.62 -40.23 -3.00
N ARG A 199 17.38 -39.23 -2.12
CA ARG A 199 18.32 -38.88 -1.04
C ARG A 199 18.58 -40.07 -0.11
N ALA A 200 17.52 -40.77 0.31
CA ALA A 200 17.66 -41.97 1.14
C ALA A 200 18.48 -43.07 0.43
N LYS A 201 18.24 -43.31 -0.86
CA LYS A 201 19.02 -44.28 -1.65
C LYS A 201 20.50 -43.88 -1.80
N ILE A 202 20.78 -42.60 -2.01
CA ILE A 202 22.15 -42.08 -2.10
C ILE A 202 22.88 -42.27 -0.76
N GLU A 203 22.22 -41.94 0.34
CA GLU A 203 22.78 -42.12 1.69
C GLU A 203 23.06 -43.61 1.98
N GLN A 204 22.12 -44.49 1.66
CA GLN A 204 22.30 -45.94 1.83
C GLN A 204 23.46 -46.48 0.97
N ALA A 205 23.56 -46.05 -0.30
CA ALA A 205 24.65 -46.45 -1.19
C ALA A 205 26.01 -45.95 -0.67
N GLY A 206 26.08 -44.70 -0.19
CA GLY A 206 27.29 -44.14 0.43
C GLY A 206 27.70 -44.89 1.69
N GLN A 207 26.76 -45.23 2.56
CA GLN A 207 27.03 -46.06 3.75
C GLN A 207 27.50 -47.47 3.37
N THR A 208 26.90 -48.07 2.33
CA THR A 208 27.28 -49.40 1.84
C THR A 208 28.69 -49.39 1.25
N GLN A 209 29.05 -48.36 0.48
CA GLN A 209 30.38 -48.21 -0.11
C GLN A 209 31.47 -48.02 0.95
N MET A 210 31.18 -47.25 2.01
CA MET A 210 32.06 -47.09 3.17
C MET A 210 32.28 -48.42 3.92
N PHE A 211 31.22 -49.23 4.07
CA PHE A 211 31.28 -50.55 4.72
C PHE A 211 32.08 -51.59 3.93
N VAL A 212 32.04 -51.54 2.59
CA VAL A 212 32.85 -52.42 1.72
C VAL A 212 34.31 -51.96 1.69
N SER A 213 34.56 -50.65 1.72
CA SER A 213 35.92 -50.09 1.69
C SER A 213 36.70 -50.25 3.01
N THR A 214 36.02 -50.53 4.13
CA THR A 214 36.66 -50.80 5.44
C THR A 214 36.86 -52.29 5.73
N ARG A 215 36.43 -53.18 4.83
CA ARG A 215 36.56 -54.65 4.96
C ARG A 215 37.74 -55.25 4.18
N PHE A 216 38.66 -54.43 3.69
CA PHE A 216 39.92 -54.87 3.08
C PHE A 216 41.11 -54.49 3.95
#